data_AF-A0AB38UYT0-F1
#
_entry.id   AF-A0AB38UYT0-F1
#
_cell.length_a   1.000
_cell.length_b   1.000
_cell.length_c   1.000
_cell.angle_alpha   90.00
_cell.angle_beta   90.00
_cell.angle_gamma   90.00
#
_symmetry.space_group_name_H-M   'P 1'
#
loop_
_entity.id
_entity.type
_entity.pdbx_description
1 polymer ?
#
loop_
_entity_poly.entity_id
_entity_poly.type
_entity_poly.pdbx_seq_one_letter_code
_entity_poly.pdbx_strand_id
1 'polypeptide(L)'
;MSVVTAFPTLSQLLAWPTEHLIEAADHWEAVGGRCYGVANQGWRDALAVDWRGAAADTLRTETHSDMLTTSAVADQLHEAAKVARSGASDLHAARSRVRYAVEDARAAGSMSAKTCRSQIEAVVGRPRSGPPG
;
A
#
# COMPACT_ATOMS: atom_id res chain seq x y z
N MET A 1 -28.15 15.32 8.75
CA MET A 1 -28.13 14.01 9.43
C MET A 1 -26.74 13.79 9.99
N SER A 2 -26.57 13.91 11.32
CA SER A 2 -25.28 13.64 11.96
C SER A 2 -25.01 12.14 11.93
N VAL A 3 -24.02 11.72 11.14
CA VAL A 3 -23.46 10.39 11.29
C VAL A 3 -22.74 10.38 12.64
N VAL A 4 -23.37 9.78 13.65
CA VAL A 4 -22.62 9.28 14.79
C VAL A 4 -21.73 8.19 14.20
N THR A 5 -20.47 8.50 13.90
CA THR A 5 -19.46 7.47 13.69
C THR A 5 -19.35 6.72 15.01
N ALA A 6 -20.15 5.67 15.14
CA ALA A 6 -20.02 4.72 16.22
C ALA A 6 -18.56 4.25 16.18
N PHE A 7 -17.79 4.62 17.20
CA PHE A 7 -16.41 4.17 17.29
C PHE A 7 -16.44 2.64 17.31
N PRO A 8 -15.68 1.96 16.43
CA PRO A 8 -15.66 0.51 16.38
C PRO A 8 -15.30 -0.03 17.77
N THR A 9 -16.01 -1.09 18.17
CA THR A 9 -15.71 -1.78 19.43
C THR A 9 -14.27 -2.32 19.39
N LEU A 10 -13.66 -2.52 20.55
CA LEU A 10 -12.31 -3.06 20.64
C LEU A 10 -12.16 -4.37 19.83
N SER A 11 -13.14 -5.26 19.92
CA SER A 11 -13.14 -6.51 19.14
C SER A 11 -13.17 -6.25 17.63
N GLN A 12 -13.90 -5.24 17.15
CA GLN A 12 -13.93 -4.85 15.74
C GLN A 12 -12.61 -4.21 15.28
N LEU A 13 -11.97 -3.39 16.12
CA LEU A 13 -10.64 -2.83 15.84
C LEU A 13 -9.57 -3.93 15.78
N LEU A 14 -9.64 -4.92 16.67
CA LEU A 14 -8.70 -6.05 16.68
C LEU A 14 -8.94 -7.01 15.50
N ALA A 15 -10.18 -7.11 15.01
CA ALA A 15 -10.55 -8.00 13.90
C ALA A 15 -10.40 -7.36 12.52
N TRP A 16 -9.97 -6.09 12.41
CA TRP A 16 -9.83 -5.44 11.11
C TRP A 16 -8.78 -6.17 10.25
N PRO A 17 -9.16 -6.71 9.08
CA PRO A 17 -8.25 -7.52 8.26
C PRO A 17 -7.22 -6.65 7.56
N THR A 18 -5.94 -7.05 7.62
CA THR A 18 -4.82 -6.43 6.89
C THR A 18 -4.43 -7.21 5.64
N GLU A 19 -4.95 -8.43 5.52
CA GLU A 19 -4.64 -9.40 4.48
C GLU A 19 -4.92 -8.82 3.09
N HIS A 20 -6.03 -8.10 2.94
CA HIS A 20 -6.40 -7.45 1.67
C HIS A 20 -5.36 -6.43 1.18
N LEU A 21 -4.63 -5.74 2.07
CA LEU A 21 -3.59 -4.79 1.69
C LEU A 21 -2.33 -5.51 1.19
N ILE A 22 -2.01 -6.66 1.80
CA ILE A 22 -0.88 -7.49 1.41
C ILE A 22 -1.19 -8.16 0.07
N GLU A 23 -2.39 -8.74 -0.08
CA GLU A 23 -2.85 -9.34 -1.33
C GLU A 23 -2.88 -8.33 -2.49
N ALA A 24 -3.37 -7.10 -2.24
CA ALA A 24 -3.36 -6.04 -3.24
C ALA A 24 -1.93 -5.65 -3.65
N ALA A 25 -1.01 -5.53 -2.67
CA ALA A 25 0.38 -5.23 -2.94
C ALA A 25 1.06 -6.30 -3.81
N ASP A 26 0.87 -7.58 -3.48
CA ASP A 26 1.43 -8.70 -4.22
C ASP A 26 0.85 -8.77 -5.65
N HIS A 27 -0.45 -8.49 -5.79
CA HIS A 27 -1.10 -8.41 -7.10
C HIS A 27 -0.52 -7.31 -7.98
N TRP A 28 -0.34 -6.09 -7.45
CA TRP A 28 0.21 -4.96 -8.21
C TRP A 28 1.65 -5.20 -8.66
N GLU A 29 2.49 -5.78 -7.80
CA GLU A 29 3.86 -6.16 -8.19
C GLU A 29 3.86 -7.23 -9.29
N ALA A 30 3.01 -8.26 -9.16
CA ALA A 30 2.91 -9.32 -10.16
C ALA A 30 2.42 -8.80 -11.52
N VAL A 31 1.42 -7.92 -11.54
CA VAL A 31 0.90 -7.31 -12.76
C VAL A 31 1.95 -6.38 -13.37
N GLY A 32 2.56 -5.49 -12.59
CA GLY A 32 3.58 -4.56 -13.06
C GLY A 32 4.78 -5.28 -13.69
N GLY A 33 5.31 -6.29 -13.00
CA GLY A 33 6.43 -7.09 -13.49
C GLY A 33 6.10 -7.84 -14.79
N ARG A 34 4.90 -8.44 -14.87
CA ARG A 34 4.46 -9.16 -16.09
C ARG A 34 4.30 -8.21 -17.28
N CYS A 35 3.65 -7.06 -17.08
CA CYS A 35 3.44 -6.06 -18.11
C CYS A 35 4.78 -5.53 -18.64
N TYR A 36 5.70 -5.13 -17.75
CA TYR A 36 7.03 -4.67 -18.15
C TYR A 36 7.81 -5.77 -18.90
N GLY A 37 7.75 -7.02 -18.42
CA GLY A 37 8.40 -8.14 -19.09
C GLY A 37 7.94 -8.33 -20.54
N VAL A 38 6.63 -8.24 -20.80
CA VAL A 38 6.08 -8.33 -22.16
C VAL A 38 6.53 -7.15 -23.02
N ALA A 39 6.46 -5.92 -22.51
CA ALA A 39 6.85 -4.73 -23.27
C ALA A 39 8.35 -4.73 -23.61
N ASN A 40 9.20 -5.12 -22.65
CA ASN A 40 10.63 -5.25 -22.85
C ASN A 40 10.97 -6.35 -23.88
N GLN A 41 10.25 -7.48 -23.85
CA GLN A 41 10.44 -8.52 -24.86
C GLN A 41 10.02 -8.04 -26.26
N GLY A 42 8.88 -7.34 -26.38
CA GLY A 42 8.44 -6.76 -27.64
C GLY A 42 9.45 -5.77 -28.24
N TRP A 43 10.06 -4.92 -27.41
CA TRP A 43 11.14 -4.04 -27.86
C TRP A 43 12.39 -4.80 -28.30
N ARG A 44 12.79 -5.86 -27.58
CA ARG A 44 13.92 -6.72 -27.99
C ARG A 44 13.65 -7.42 -29.31
N ASP A 45 12.43 -7.90 -29.53
CA ASP A 45 12.02 -8.54 -30.78
C ASP A 45 12.03 -7.52 -31.93
N ALA A 46 11.60 -6.28 -31.70
CA ALA A 46 11.71 -5.18 -32.66
C ALA A 46 13.16 -4.83 -33.03
N LEU A 47 14.10 -4.94 -32.08
CA LEU A 47 15.53 -4.76 -32.36
C LEU A 47 16.11 -5.91 -33.20
N ALA A 48 15.55 -7.12 -33.07
CA ALA A 48 16.04 -8.32 -33.74
C ALA A 48 15.56 -8.48 -35.19
N VAL A 49 14.68 -7.60 -35.69
CA VAL A 49 14.19 -7.70 -37.08
C VAL A 49 15.30 -7.42 -38.10
N ASP A 50 15.39 -8.28 -39.12
CA ASP A 50 16.47 -8.23 -40.12
C ASP A 50 16.25 -7.17 -41.21
N TRP A 51 15.04 -6.65 -41.35
CA TRP A 51 14.69 -5.68 -42.38
C TRP A 51 14.93 -4.24 -41.91
N ARG A 52 15.19 -3.36 -42.88
CA ARG A 52 15.61 -1.96 -42.65
C ARG A 52 14.67 -0.99 -43.35
N GLY A 53 14.79 0.28 -42.97
CA GLY A 53 14.04 1.39 -43.53
C GLY A 53 13.00 1.94 -42.56
N ALA A 54 12.24 2.92 -43.03
CA ALA A 54 11.38 3.74 -42.18
C ALA A 54 10.47 2.93 -41.26
N ALA A 55 9.83 1.85 -41.75
CA ALA A 55 8.93 1.09 -40.92
C ALA A 55 9.64 0.26 -39.82
N ALA A 56 10.90 -0.14 -40.02
CA ALA A 56 11.68 -0.81 -38.97
C ALA A 56 12.09 0.19 -37.87
N ASP A 57 12.41 1.42 -38.28
CA ASP A 57 12.74 2.50 -37.36
C ASP A 57 11.50 2.95 -36.56
N THR A 58 10.34 3.02 -37.22
CA THR A 58 9.05 3.26 -36.54
C THR A 58 8.76 2.16 -35.53
N LEU A 59 8.86 0.88 -35.90
CA LEU A 59 8.61 -0.25 -34.99
C LEU A 59 9.49 -0.17 -33.73
N ARG A 60 10.80 0.09 -33.90
CA ARG A 60 11.73 0.23 -32.76
C ARG A 60 11.39 1.42 -31.87
N THR A 61 11.01 2.55 -32.48
CA THR A 61 10.65 3.77 -31.75
C THR A 61 9.38 3.58 -30.94
N GLU A 62 8.33 3.02 -31.54
CA GLU A 62 7.05 2.79 -30.87
C GLU A 62 7.18 1.76 -29.76
N THR A 63 7.81 0.62 -30.02
CA THR A 63 8.02 -0.42 -28.98
C THR A 63 8.90 0.07 -27.83
N HIS A 64 9.88 0.94 -28.09
CA HIS A 64 10.65 1.58 -27.04
C HIS A 64 9.79 2.53 -26.19
N SER A 65 8.94 3.34 -26.84
CA SER A 65 8.00 4.24 -26.16
C SER A 65 7.00 3.46 -25.29
N ASP A 66 6.48 2.34 -25.80
CA ASP A 66 5.57 1.46 -25.06
C ASP A 66 6.27 0.81 -23.85
N MET A 67 7.52 0.38 -24.02
CA MET A 67 8.34 -0.14 -22.92
C MET A 67 8.55 0.93 -21.83
N LEU A 68 8.91 2.16 -22.20
CA LEU A 68 9.09 3.25 -21.25
C LEU A 68 7.80 3.58 -20.50
N THR A 69 6.68 3.68 -21.22
CA THR A 69 5.37 3.93 -20.62
C THR A 69 4.98 2.82 -19.64
N THR A 70 5.20 1.57 -20.02
CA THR A 70 4.92 0.41 -19.16
C THR A 70 5.82 0.38 -17.93
N SER A 71 7.10 0.77 -18.06
CA SER A 71 8.02 0.88 -16.92
C SER A 71 7.55 1.90 -15.89
N ALA A 72 7.08 3.07 -16.34
CA ALA A 72 6.56 4.11 -15.45
C ALA A 72 5.30 3.66 -14.70
N VAL A 73 4.42 2.87 -15.34
CA VAL A 73 3.26 2.28 -14.69
C VAL A 73 3.68 1.20 -13.68
N ALA A 74 4.66 0.36 -14.03
CA ALA A 74 5.18 -0.66 -13.12
C ALA A 74 5.81 -0.03 -11.86
N ASP A 75 6.52 1.10 -12.01
CA ASP A 75 7.07 1.86 -10.89
C ASP A 75 5.96 2.40 -9.98
N GLN A 76 4.88 2.96 -10.56
CA GLN A 76 3.73 3.43 -9.79
C GLN A 76 3.04 2.29 -9.01
N LEU A 77 2.88 1.12 -9.63
CA LEU A 77 2.33 -0.07 -8.98
C LEU A 77 3.21 -0.55 -7.83
N HIS A 78 4.54 -0.49 -8.01
CA HIS A 78 5.48 -0.82 -6.95
C HIS A 78 5.40 0.15 -5.77
N GLU A 79 5.28 1.46 -6.02
CA GLU A 79 5.08 2.45 -4.96
C GLU A 79 3.73 2.25 -4.24
N ALA A 80 2.65 1.94 -4.97
CA ALA A 80 1.38 1.60 -4.36
C ALA A 80 1.48 0.36 -3.45
N ALA A 81 2.20 -0.68 -3.89
CA ALA A 81 2.45 -1.88 -3.11
C ALA A 81 3.23 -1.58 -1.82
N LYS A 82 4.25 -0.71 -1.88
CA LYS A 82 4.98 -0.24 -0.69
C LYS A 82 4.05 0.46 0.30
N VAL A 83 3.21 1.38 -0.17
CA VAL A 83 2.25 2.11 0.67
C VAL A 83 1.28 1.13 1.34
N ALA A 84 0.75 0.16 0.61
CA ALA A 84 -0.16 -0.85 1.16
C ALA A 84 0.52 -1.73 2.24
N ARG A 85 1.74 -2.20 1.99
CA ARG A 85 2.52 -2.98 2.98
C ARG A 85 2.87 -2.17 4.23
N SER A 86 3.23 -0.90 4.06
CA SER A 86 3.45 0.02 5.19
C SER A 86 2.18 0.19 6.00
N GLY A 87 1.04 0.46 5.34
CA GLY A 87 -0.26 0.62 6.01
C GLY A 87 -0.69 -0.63 6.77
N ALA A 88 -0.47 -1.82 6.20
CA ALA A 88 -0.72 -3.08 6.88
C ALA A 88 0.13 -3.24 8.15
N SER A 89 1.42 -2.89 8.07
CA SER A 89 2.35 -2.95 9.19
C SER A 89 1.98 -1.96 10.30
N ASP A 90 1.62 -0.72 9.93
CA ASP A 90 1.19 0.32 10.87
C ASP A 90 -0.09 -0.09 11.59
N LEU A 91 -1.08 -0.63 10.86
CA LEU A 91 -2.33 -1.12 11.45
C LEU A 91 -2.08 -2.29 12.41
N HIS A 92 -1.19 -3.22 12.04
CA HIS A 92 -0.80 -4.33 12.90
C HIS A 92 -0.12 -3.84 14.19
N ALA A 93 0.78 -2.86 14.09
CA ALA A 93 1.45 -2.26 15.24
C ALA A 93 0.46 -1.53 16.16
N ALA A 94 -0.44 -0.71 15.59
CA ALA A 94 -1.49 -0.03 16.33
C ALA A 94 -2.39 -1.03 17.09
N ARG A 95 -2.80 -2.11 16.41
CA ARG A 95 -3.60 -3.18 17.00
C ARG A 95 -2.89 -3.83 18.20
N SER A 96 -1.61 -4.13 18.05
CA SER A 96 -0.81 -4.74 19.12
C SER A 96 -0.67 -3.81 20.32
N ARG A 97 -0.44 -2.51 20.10
CA ARG A 97 -0.37 -1.51 21.18
C ARG A 97 -1.68 -1.41 21.96
N VAL A 98 -2.82 -1.37 21.26
CA VAL A 98 -4.15 -1.33 21.91
C VAL A 98 -4.40 -2.60 22.71
N ARG A 99 -4.06 -3.78 22.18
CA ARG A 99 -4.17 -5.05 22.91
C ARG A 99 -3.37 -5.03 24.21
N TYR A 100 -2.10 -4.65 24.16
CA TYR A 100 -1.24 -4.59 25.35
C TYR A 100 -1.72 -3.56 26.37
N ALA A 101 -2.19 -2.39 25.95
CA ALA A 101 -2.76 -1.39 26.87
C ALA A 101 -3.99 -1.94 27.61
N VAL A 102 -4.83 -2.74 26.95
CA VAL A 102 -6.01 -3.37 27.57
C VAL A 102 -5.62 -4.51 28.50
N GLU A 103 -4.61 -5.30 28.15
CA GLU A 103 -4.08 -6.36 29.02
C GLU A 103 -3.46 -5.76 30.29
N ASP A 104 -2.66 -4.70 30.16
CA ASP A 104 -2.07 -3.95 31.27
C ASP A 104 -3.15 -3.34 32.18
N ALA A 105 -4.19 -2.73 31.59
CA ALA A 105 -5.36 -2.20 32.31
C ALA A 105 -6.06 -3.25 33.18
N ARG A 106 -6.16 -4.49 32.68
CA ARG A 106 -6.81 -5.62 33.37
C ARG A 106 -5.91 -6.17 34.46
N ALA A 107 -4.61 -6.29 34.21
CA ALA A 107 -3.62 -6.75 35.18
C ALA A 107 -3.48 -5.78 36.36
N ALA A 108 -3.59 -4.46 36.11
CA ALA A 108 -3.47 -3.42 37.13
C ALA A 108 -4.68 -3.32 38.09
N GLY A 109 -5.75 -4.10 37.89
CA GLY A 109 -6.93 -4.08 38.77
C GLY A 109 -7.59 -2.70 38.82
N SER A 110 -8.45 -2.40 37.83
CA SER A 110 -9.23 -1.15 37.69
C SER A 110 -8.41 0.11 37.37
N MET A 111 -7.85 0.17 36.16
CA MET A 111 -7.36 1.42 35.60
C MET A 111 -8.53 2.37 35.25
N SER A 112 -8.44 3.63 35.70
CA SER A 112 -9.45 4.68 35.44
C SER A 112 -9.65 4.94 33.94
N ALA A 113 -10.88 5.23 33.53
CA ALA A 113 -11.23 5.58 32.14
C ALA A 113 -10.43 6.78 31.59
N LYS A 114 -9.95 7.68 32.47
CA LYS A 114 -9.05 8.78 32.08
C LYS A 114 -7.67 8.28 31.67
N THR A 115 -7.11 7.31 32.39
CA THR A 115 -5.80 6.72 32.10
C THR A 115 -5.85 5.90 30.81
N CYS A 116 -6.94 5.15 30.60
CA CYS A 116 -7.17 4.40 29.36
C CYS A 116 -7.26 5.35 28.14
N ARG A 117 -7.99 6.48 28.26
CA ARG A 117 -8.06 7.50 27.20
C ARG A 117 -6.69 8.10 26.88
N SER A 118 -5.92 8.48 27.90
CA SER A 118 -4.60 9.08 27.72
C SER A 118 -3.61 8.13 27.03
N GLN A 119 -3.64 6.83 27.36
CA GLN A 119 -2.81 5.83 26.69
C GLN A 119 -3.24 5.58 25.24
N ILE A 120 -4.55 5.56 24.94
CA ILE A 120 -5.04 5.43 23.56
C ILE A 120 -4.60 6.64 22.71
N GLU A 121 -4.70 7.87 23.25
CA GLU A 121 -4.24 9.09 22.57
C GLU A 121 -2.72 9.09 22.33
N ALA A 122 -1.92 8.54 23.26
CA ALA A 122 -0.48 8.38 23.09
C ALA A 122 -0.13 7.31 22.04
N VAL A 123 -0.94 6.26 21.91
CA VAL A 123 -0.72 5.14 20.97
C VAL A 123 -1.13 5.46 19.53
N VAL A 124 -2.25 6.19 19.35
CA VAL A 124 -2.78 6.55 18.03
C VAL A 124 -1.93 7.66 17.38
N GLY A 125 -1.23 8.47 18.18
CA GLY A 125 -0.45 9.60 17.69
C GLY A 125 -1.38 10.72 17.19
N ARG A 126 -1.01 11.98 17.44
CA ARG A 126 -1.77 13.13 16.94
C ARG A 126 -1.88 13.01 15.40
N PRO A 127 -3.07 13.17 14.79
CA PRO A 127 -3.18 13.16 13.34
C PRO A 127 -2.19 14.16 12.75
N ARG A 128 -1.35 13.71 11.81
CA ARG A 128 -0.44 14.60 11.08
C ARG A 128 -1.30 15.67 10.42
N SER A 129 -1.21 16.89 10.93
CA SER A 129 -1.76 18.08 10.28
C SER A 129 -1.18 18.14 8.86
N GLY A 130 -2.07 18.08 7.86
CA GLY A 130 -1.71 18.17 6.45
C GLY A 130 -0.96 19.48 6.11
N PRO A 131 -0.24 19.53 4.98
CA PRO A 131 0.62 20.65 4.64
C PRO A 131 -0.21 21.93 4.41
N PRO A 132 0.34 23.13 4.74
CA PRO A 132 -0.27 24.39 4.34
C PRO A 132 -0.19 24.51 2.80
N GLY A 133 -1.30 24.99 2.21
CA GLY A 133 -1.45 25.18 0.77
C GLY A 133 -0.64 26.33 0.21
#